data_AF-A0A7Y2VH66-F1
#
_entry.id   AF-A0A7Y2VH66-F1
#
_cell.length_a   1.000
_cell.length_b   1.000
_cell.length_c   1.000
_cell.angle_alpha   90.00
_cell.angle_beta   90.00
_cell.angle_gamma   90.00
#
_symmetry.space_group_name_H-M   'P 1'
#
loop_
_entity.id
_entity.type
_entity.pdbx_description
1 polymer ?
#
loop_
_entity_poly.entity_id
_entity_poly.type
_entity_poly.pdbx_seq_one_letter_code
_entity_poly.pdbx_strand_id
1 'polypeptide(L)' 'PEHSSPKEATLIVLEGALDFHIQGKTYFLEHLEDFSFPKELPHWVEARENSRFLIIR' A
#
# COMPACT_ATOMS: atom_id res chain seq x y z
N PRO A 1 6.47 -8.52 -3.13
CA PRO A 1 5.90 -9.58 -4.01
C PRO A 1 4.44 -9.23 -4.34
N GLU A 2 4.00 -9.55 -5.55
CA GLU A 2 2.62 -9.30 -5.98
C GLU A 2 1.63 -10.25 -5.30
N HIS A 3 0.51 -9.68 -4.82
CA HIS A 3 -0.56 -10.38 -4.13
C HIS A 3 -1.87 -9.61 -4.23
N SER A 4 -2.97 -10.20 -3.76
CA SER A 4 -4.26 -9.53 -3.64
C SER A 4 -4.80 -9.65 -2.22
N SER A 5 -5.69 -8.73 -1.84
CA SER A 5 -6.38 -8.78 -0.55
C SER A 5 -7.75 -9.45 -0.71
N PRO A 6 -8.19 -10.35 0.18
CA PRO A 6 -9.53 -10.93 0.11
C PRO A 6 -10.65 -9.95 0.50
N LYS A 7 -10.30 -8.77 1.02
CA LYS A 7 -11.22 -7.71 1.46
C LYS A 7 -10.77 -6.33 0.98
N GLU A 8 -11.70 -5.39 0.94
CA GLU A 8 -11.38 -3.96 0.87
C GLU A 8 -10.41 -3.63 2.01
N ALA A 9 -9.36 -2.88 1.72
CA ALA A 9 -8.35 -2.56 2.72
C ALA A 9 -7.82 -1.14 2.56
N THR A 10 -7.37 -0.57 3.67
CA THR A 10 -6.68 0.72 3.73
C THR A 10 -5.28 0.51 4.27
N LEU A 11 -4.28 0.99 3.54
CA LEU A 11 -2.90 1.12 4.00
C LEU A 11 -2.69 2.52 4.56
N ILE A 12 -2.05 2.63 5.72
CA ILE A 12 -1.60 3.90 6.31
C ILE A 12 -0.10 3.80 6.57
N VAL A 13 0.69 4.73 6.03
CA VAL A 13 2.13 4.79 6.31
C VAL A 13 2.35 5.42 7.68
N LEU A 14 2.94 4.67 8.62
CA LEU A 14 3.22 5.13 9.97
C LEU A 14 4.61 5.74 10.10
N GLU A 15 5.59 5.25 9.32
CA GLU A 15 6.97 5.74 9.26
C GLU A 15 7.55 5.42 7.87
N GLY A 16 8.43 6.29 7.38
CA GLY A 16 9.12 6.12 6.10
C GLY A 16 8.29 6.48 4.86
N ALA A 17 8.67 5.94 3.71
CA ALA A 17 8.00 6.14 2.43
C ALA A 17 7.95 4.83 1.62
N LEU A 18 6.90 4.66 0.81
CA LEU A 18 6.73 3.50 -0.06
C LEU A 18 6.00 3.83 -1.36
N ASP A 19 6.21 2.97 -2.35
CA ASP A 19 5.57 3.02 -3.66
C ASP A 19 4.55 1.87 -3.72
N PHE A 20 3.28 2.23 -3.90
CA PHE A 20 2.18 1.27 -3.99
C PHE A 20 1.77 1.09 -5.45
N HIS A 21 1.92 -0.11 -5.97
CA HIS A 21 1.63 -0.45 -7.35
C HIS A 21 0.32 -1.22 -7.46
N ILE A 22 -0.66 -0.68 -8.19
CA ILE A 22 -1.97 -1.31 -8.42
C ILE A 22 -2.58 -0.81 -9.73
N GLN A 23 -3.21 -1.70 -10.50
CA GLN A 23 -3.86 -1.36 -11.78
C GLN A 23 -2.94 -0.61 -12.78
N GLY A 24 -1.63 -0.92 -12.79
CA GLY A 24 -0.66 -0.24 -13.66
C GLY A 24 -0.38 1.22 -13.27
N LYS A 25 -0.84 1.66 -12.10
CA LYS A 25 -0.52 2.96 -11.50
C LYS A 25 0.40 2.78 -10.30
N THR A 26 1.21 3.79 -10.04
CA THR A 26 2.05 3.89 -8.85
C THR A 26 1.56 5.06 -8.01
N TYR A 27 1.35 4.83 -6.72
CA TYR A 27 1.05 5.85 -5.74
C TYR A 27 2.23 5.96 -4.78
N PHE A 28 2.79 7.16 -4.66
CA PHE A 28 3.87 7.45 -3.73
C PHE A 28 3.24 7.85 -2.41
N LEU A 29 3.47 7.05 -1.37
CA LEU A 29 2.90 7.28 -0.04
C LEU A 29 4.00 7.65 0.93
N GLU A 30 3.80 8.75 1.64
CA GLU A 30 4.69 9.25 2.68
C GLU A 30 4.03 9.17 4.06
N HIS A 31 4.77 9.58 5.09
CA HIS A 31 4.33 9.53 6.49
C HIS A 31 2.93 10.11 6.71
N LEU A 32 2.06 9.30 7.33
CA LEU A 32 0.64 9.55 7.63
C LEU A 32 -0.31 9.63 6.43
N GLU A 33 0.18 9.39 5.21
CA GLU A 33 -0.71 9.23 4.07
C GLU A 33 -1.33 7.83 4.06
N ASP A 34 -2.57 7.78 3.56
CA ASP A 34 -3.33 6.56 3.42
C ASP A 34 -3.73 6.27 1.97
N PHE A 35 -3.93 4.99 1.69
CA PHE A 35 -4.42 4.52 0.40
C PHE A 35 -5.38 3.37 0.58
N SER A 36 -6.61 3.56 0.09
CA SER A 36 -7.64 2.52 0.10
C SER A 36 -7.69 1.81 -1.25
N PHE A 37 -7.73 0.48 -1.22
CA PHE A 37 -7.72 -0.36 -2.40
C PHE A 37 -8.73 -1.50 -2.29
N PRO A 38 -9.31 -1.92 -3.43
CA PRO A 38 -10.37 -2.91 -3.42
C PRO A 38 -9.87 -4.34 -3.25
N LYS A 39 -10.79 -5.22 -2.87
CA LYS A 39 -10.52 -6.65 -2.78
C LYS A 39 -10.17 -7.24 -4.14
N GLU A 40 -9.44 -8.35 -4.09
CA GLU A 40 -9.12 -9.24 -5.21
C GLU A 40 -8.32 -8.58 -6.35
N LEU A 41 -7.84 -7.34 -6.16
CA LEU A 41 -6.94 -6.70 -7.12
C LEU A 41 -5.46 -6.97 -6.80
N PRO A 42 -4.67 -7.43 -7.80
CA PRO A 42 -3.23 -7.57 -7.66
C PRO A 42 -2.56 -6.22 -7.36
N HIS A 43 -1.70 -6.23 -6.35
CA HIS A 43 -0.87 -5.11 -5.94
C HIS A 43 0.43 -5.58 -5.31
N TRP A 44 1.39 -4.68 -5.23
CA TRP A 44 2.62 -4.87 -4.47
C TRP A 44 3.16 -3.54 -3.98
N VAL A 45 4.06 -3.62 -3.01
CA VAL A 45 4.69 -2.45 -2.39
C VAL A 45 6.20 -2.55 -2.49
N GLU A 46 6.84 -1.40 -2.75
CA GLU A 46 8.28 -1.20 -2.65
C GLU A 46 8.55 -0.16 -1.57
N ALA A 47 9.36 -0.48 -0.56
CA ALA A 47 9.77 0.50 0.44
C ALA A 47 10.97 1.28 -0.10
N ARG A 48 10.88 2.62 -0.13
CA ARG A 48 12.01 3.49 -0.52
C ARG A 48 13.07 3.61 0.57
N GLU A 49 12.66 3.37 1.81
CA GLU A 49 13.50 3.38 3.01
C GLU A 49 12.96 2.40 4.06
N ASN A 50 13.51 2.42 5.28
CA ASN A 50 12.94 1.65 6.38
C ASN A 50 11.56 2.21 6.72
N SER A 51 10.53 1.45 6.35
CA SER A 51 9.14 1.90 6.43
C SER A 51 8.31 1.00 7.31
N ARG A 52 7.33 1.60 7.99
CA ARG A 52 6.31 0.93 8.79
C ARG A 52 4.94 1.38 8.33
N PHE A 53 4.02 0.46 8.14
CA PHE A 53 2.64 0.77 7.74
C PHE A 53 1.64 -0.12 8.47
N LEU A 54 0.38 0.31 8.48
CA LEU A 54 -0.77 -0.39 9.04
C LEU A 54 -1.74 -0.75 7.92
N ILE A 55 -2.29 -1.97 7.96
CA ILE A 55 -3.39 -2.40 7.09
C ILE A 55 -4.66 -2.55 7.92
N ILE A 56 -5.74 -1.89 7.50
CA ILE A 56 -7.10 -2.01 8.07
C ILE A 56 -7.99 -2.73 7.04
N ARG A 57 -8.73 -3.77 7.46
CA ARG A 57 -9.52 -4.70 6.61
C ARG A 57 -10.70 -5.34 7.34
#